data_AF-A0A238YDX2-F1
#
_entry.id   AF-A0A238YDX2-F1
#
_cell.length_a   1.000
_cell.length_b   1.000
_cell.length_c   1.000
_cell.angle_alpha   90.00
_cell.angle_beta   90.00
_cell.angle_gamma   90.00
#
_symmetry.space_group_name_H-M   'P 1'
#
loop_
_entity.id
_entity.type
_entity.pdbx_description
1 polymer ?
#
loop_
_entity_poly.entity_id
_entity_poly.type
_entity_poly.pdbx_seq_one_letter_code
_entity_poly.pdbx_strand_id
1 'polypeptide(L)' 'MNLIMAVLAFITLVAFLAILVIHVPRVDLIGVVAVTVALAAWDLVTTFRPRGKSR' A
#
# COMPACT_ATOMS: atom_id res chain seq x y z
N MET A 1 -16.89 1.88 -0.65
CA MET A 1 -15.89 0.99 -1.30
C MET A 1 -15.83 -0.28 -0.48
N ASN A 2 -15.90 -1.47 -1.11
CA ASN A 2 -15.88 -2.72 -0.36
C ASN A 2 -14.51 -2.89 0.32
N LEU A 3 -14.50 -3.00 1.65
CA LEU A 3 -13.30 -3.17 2.48
C LEU A 3 -12.40 -4.29 1.95
N ILE A 4 -13.03 -5.38 1.51
CA ILE A 4 -12.40 -6.56 0.91
C ILE A 4 -11.58 -6.18 -0.32
N MET A 5 -12.09 -5.31 -1.19
CA MET A 5 -11.38 -4.88 -2.41
C MET A 5 -10.17 -4.00 -2.08
N ALA A 6 -10.28 -3.14 -1.07
CA ALA A 6 -9.16 -2.29 -0.64
C ALA A 6 -8.01 -3.12 -0.05
N VAL A 7 -8.34 -4.11 0.81
CA VAL A 7 -7.35 -5.04 1.37
C VAL A 7 -6.71 -5.89 0.28
N LEU A 8 -7.51 -6.43 -0.64
CA LEU A 8 -7.00 -7.24 -1.76
C LEU A 8 -6.03 -6.43 -2.62
N ALA A 9 -6.42 -5.22 -3.03
CA ALA A 9 -5.56 -4.35 -3.82
C ALA A 9 -4.23 -4.03 -3.11
N PHE A 10 -4.27 -3.76 -1.81
CA PHE A 10 -3.07 -3.50 -1.02
C PHE A 10 -2.14 -4.72 -0.94
N ILE A 11 -2.68 -5.91 -0.66
CA ILE A 11 -1.89 -7.15 -0.60
C ILE A 11 -1.25 -7.44 -1.96
N THR A 12 -2.02 -7.30 -3.06
CA THR A 12 -1.48 -7.52 -4.42
C THR A 12 -0.37 -6.53 -4.75
N LEU A 13 -0.51 -5.25 -4.37
CA LEU A 13 0.53 -4.24 -4.53
C LEU A 13 1.81 -4.65 -3.78
N VAL A 14 1.70 -4.97 -2.49
CA VAL A 14 2.84 -5.33 -1.64
C VAL A 14 3.54 -6.59 -2.16
N ALA A 15 2.78 -7.61 -2.56
CA ALA A 15 3.33 -8.85 -3.11
C ALA A 15 4.14 -8.59 -4.40
N PHE A 16 3.60 -7.79 -5.31
CA PHE A 16 4.30 -7.41 -6.54
C PHE A 16 5.59 -6.64 -6.26
N LEU A 17 5.54 -5.64 -5.39
CA LEU A 17 6.72 -4.84 -5.04
C LEU A 17 7.80 -5.67 -4.33
N ALA A 18 7.41 -6.62 -3.48
CA ALA A 18 8.35 -7.53 -2.83
C ALA A 18 9.11 -8.38 -3.85
N ILE A 19 8.43 -8.89 -4.89
CA ILE A 19 9.08 -9.65 -5.97
C ILE A 19 10.09 -8.78 -6.71
N LEU A 20 9.74 -7.52 -7.03
CA LEU A 20 10.66 -6.58 -7.69
C LEU A 20 11.92 -6.32 -6.86
N VAL A 21 11.78 -6.13 -5.54
CA VAL A 21 12.91 -5.91 -4.62
C VAL A 21 13.83 -7.13 -4.56
N ILE A 22 13.26 -8.34 -4.48
CA ILE A 22 14.04 -9.59 -4.42
C ILE A 22 14.80 -9.82 -5.74
N HIS A 23 14.13 -9.60 -6.87
CA HIS A 23 14.71 -9.89 -8.18
C HIS A 23 15.70 -8.80 -8.62
N VAL A 24 15.51 -7.56 -8.18
CA VAL A 24 16.34 -6.41 -8.55
C VAL A 24 16.73 -5.63 -7.29
N PRO A 25 17.72 -6.12 -6.52
CA PRO A 25 18.10 -5.55 -5.22
C PRO A 25 18.94 -4.28 -5.39
N ARG A 26 18.30 -3.20 -5.83
CA ARG A 26 18.88 -1.85 -5.88
C ARG A 26 18.43 -1.06 -4.67
N VAL A 27 19.38 -0.41 -3.99
CA VAL A 27 19.12 0.42 -2.79
C VAL A 27 18.08 1.51 -3.07
N ASP A 28 18.20 2.17 -4.22
CA ASP A 28 17.29 3.23 -4.66
C ASP A 28 15.85 2.70 -4.83
N LEU A 29 15.72 1.52 -5.45
CA LEU A 29 14.44 0.84 -5.65
C LEU A 29 13.80 0.44 -4.32
N ILE A 30 14.60 -0.08 -3.38
CA ILE A 30 14.12 -0.43 -2.04
C ILE A 30 13.59 0.81 -1.31
N GLY A 31 14.30 1.93 -1.41
CA GLY A 31 13.87 3.20 -0.80
C GLY A 31 12.52 3.68 -1.36
N VAL A 32 12.38 3.73 -2.69
CA VAL A 32 11.12 4.14 -3.34
C VAL A 32 9.98 3.18 -3.02
N VAL A 33 10.24 1.87 -3.02
CA VAL A 33 9.24 0.85 -2.65
C VAL A 33 8.79 1.03 -1.21
N ALA A 34 9.71 1.25 -0.27
CA ALA A 34 9.37 1.45 1.14
C ALA A 34 8.45 2.66 1.34
N VAL A 35 8.76 3.80 0.70
CA VAL A 35 7.92 5.00 0.74
C VAL A 35 6.54 4.73 0.13
N THR A 36 6.50 4.03 -1.01
CA THR A 36 5.24 3.69 -1.70
C THR A 36 4.35 2.82 -0.81
N VAL A 37 4.90 1.79 -0.19
CA VAL A 37 4.15 0.90 0.71
C VAL A 37 3.68 1.66 1.95
N ALA A 38 4.50 2.56 2.52
CA ALA A 38 4.11 3.39 3.66
C ALA A 38 2.93 4.32 3.32
N LEU A 39 2.96 4.98 2.16
CA LEU A 39 1.86 5.83 1.70
C LEU A 39 0.60 5.03 1.39
N ALA A 40 0.73 3.87 0.75
CA ALA A 40 -0.41 3.00 0.46
C ALA A 40 -1.03 2.44 1.75
N ALA A 41 -0.22 2.11 2.76
CA ALA A 41 -0.71 1.70 4.07
C ALA A 41 -1.44 2.86 4.78
N TRP A 42 -0.92 4.08 4.66
CA TRP A 42 -1.57 5.28 5.19
C TRP A 42 -2.92 5.54 4.51
N ASP A 43 -2.99 5.43 3.19
CA ASP A 43 -4.24 5.54 2.42
C ASP A 43 -5.26 4.48 2.88
N LEU A 44 -4.80 3.25 3.08
CA LEU A 44 -5.64 2.15 3.57
C LEU A 44 -6.18 2.45 4.99
N VAL A 45 -5.33 2.93 5.90
CA VAL A 45 -5.74 3.32 7.27
C VAL A 45 -6.69 4.52 7.28
N THR A 46 -6.43 5.53 6.45
CA THR A 46 -7.30 6.71 6.36
C THR A 46 -8.64 6.40 5.70
N THR A 47 -8.66 5.47 4.75
CA THR A 47 -9.89 4.92 4.16
C THR A 47 -10.68 4.09 5.16
N PHE A 48 -10.02 3.34 6.04
CA PHE A 48 -10.67 2.62 7.14
C PHE A 48 -11.18 3.53 8.25
N ARG A 49 -10.64 4.74 8.40
CA ARG A 49 -11.16 5.71 9.33
C ARG A 49 -12.49 6.21 8.76
N PRO A 50 -13.65 5.82 9.33
CA PRO A 50 -14.92 6.30 8.82
C PRO A 50 -14.88 7.82 8.96
N ARG A 51 -14.88 8.53 7.83
CA ARG A 51 -15.10 9.97 7.84
C ARG A 51 -16.40 10.18 8.60
N GLY A 52 -16.29 10.69 9.82
CA GLY A 52 -17.42 11.23 10.55
C GLY A 52 -18.13 12.16 9.59
N LYS A 53 -19.35 11.76 9.24
CA LYS A 53 -20.27 12.46 8.35
C LYS A 53 -20.51 13.84 8.93
N SER A 54 -19.69 14.83 8.58
CA SER A 54 -20.03 16.23 8.81
C SER A 54 -20.88 16.67 7.63
N ARG A 55 -22.13 16.99 7.97
CA ARG A 55 -23.23 17.39 7.12
C ARG A 55 -22.87 18.47 6.11
#